data_AF-A0A371JUZ4-F1
#
_entry.id   AF-A0A371JUZ4-F1
#
_cell.length_a   1.000
_cell.length_b   1.000
_cell.length_c   1.000
_cell.angle_alpha   90.00
_cell.angle_beta   90.00
_cell.angle_gamma   90.00
#
_symmetry.space_group_name_H-M   'P 1'
#
loop_
_entity.id
_entity.type
_entity.pdbx_description
1 polymer ?
#
loop_
_entity_poly.entity_id
_entity_poly.type
_entity_poly.pdbx_seq_one_letter_code
_entity_poly.pdbx_strand_id
1 'polypeptide(L)'
;MSNLGMIIEERSRDIGDFIVGRLIPFRKKRMIGPFIFIDHMGPTQLGPTKYMDVDQHPHIGLSTLTFMLEGEILHQDSLGTYQPIKPGSVNWMTAGKGVTHTERTPGALRNGTTFTAHGYQIWVALPKELEEMEPEFHHIEGDKLPKWKDGETEFTLVAGEGYGKKSPVPTYSPLFMVEVKNVSQYALNVNGKLKGEIGICIVEGGLKACDEKVGKGNILVSKVEDTCKLELEPNTHLILFGGEPFPEERHIYWNFVSSSKDKIEAAKKAWKDKTFPMMKNDDTYVPLPK
;
A
#
# COMPACT_ATOMS: atom_id res chain seq x y z
N MET A 1 23.17 -9.56 27.00
CA MET A 1 23.57 -9.87 25.62
C MET A 1 22.32 -10.24 24.84
N SER A 2 21.76 -9.31 24.08
CA SER A 2 20.60 -9.56 23.19
C SER A 2 21.04 -9.26 21.77
N ASN A 3 20.97 -10.27 20.90
CA ASN A 3 21.33 -10.16 19.49
C ASN A 3 20.46 -9.09 18.80
N LEU A 4 21.06 -7.92 18.57
CA LEU A 4 20.65 -6.95 17.58
C LEU A 4 20.79 -7.62 16.21
N GLY A 5 19.68 -8.18 15.70
CA GLY A 5 19.59 -8.55 14.29
C GLY A 5 19.86 -7.30 13.46
N MET A 6 20.91 -7.33 12.64
CA MET A 6 21.33 -6.24 11.77
C MET A 6 20.12 -5.64 11.04
N ILE A 7 19.75 -4.42 11.43
CA ILE A 7 18.98 -3.54 10.56
C ILE A 7 19.97 -3.15 9.45
N ILE A 8 19.86 -3.81 8.30
CA ILE A 8 20.64 -3.46 7.12
C ILE A 8 20.10 -2.11 6.63
N GLU A 9 20.78 -1.02 6.96
CA GLU A 9 20.54 0.29 6.35
C GLU A 9 20.86 0.22 4.85
N GLU A 10 19.90 0.61 4.01
CA GLU A 10 19.93 0.37 2.58
C GLU A 10 20.30 1.62 1.75
N ARG A 11 21.13 1.41 0.73
CA ARG A 11 21.64 2.45 -0.16
C ARG A 11 20.85 2.47 -1.46
N SER A 12 20.06 3.53 -1.66
CA SER A 12 19.43 3.85 -2.96
C SER A 12 20.49 3.92 -4.07
N ARG A 13 20.27 3.25 -5.19
CA ARG A 13 21.11 3.37 -6.39
C ARG A 13 20.32 4.02 -7.52
N ASP A 14 20.92 5.02 -8.12
CA ASP A 14 20.45 5.66 -9.34
C ASP A 14 20.93 4.81 -10.53
N ILE A 15 20.02 4.42 -11.42
CA ILE A 15 20.33 3.66 -12.63
C ILE A 15 19.95 4.43 -13.91
N GLY A 16 19.90 5.77 -13.83
CA GLY A 16 19.50 6.64 -14.93
C GLY A 16 18.05 7.08 -14.77
N ASP A 17 17.14 6.50 -15.55
CA ASP A 17 15.73 6.90 -15.60
C ASP A 17 14.92 6.41 -14.37
N PHE A 18 15.53 5.60 -13.51
CA PHE A 18 14.91 5.07 -12.30
C PHE A 18 15.80 5.20 -11.07
N ILE A 19 15.15 5.46 -9.93
CA ILE A 19 15.75 5.27 -8.61
C ILE A 19 15.28 3.92 -8.06
N VAL A 20 16.23 3.09 -7.63
CA VAL A 20 15.96 1.79 -6.99
C VAL A 20 15.99 1.92 -5.47
N GLY A 21 14.98 1.36 -4.80
CA GLY A 21 14.91 1.25 -3.34
C GLY A 21 13.94 0.17 -2.87
N ARG A 22 14.00 -0.18 -1.58
CA ARG A 22 13.07 -1.10 -0.94
C ARG A 22 11.94 -0.31 -0.28
N LEU A 23 10.82 -0.19 -0.99
CA LEU A 23 9.55 0.39 -0.49
C LEU A 23 9.63 1.88 -0.10
N ILE A 24 8.51 2.60 -0.10
CA ILE A 24 8.43 4.00 0.34
C ILE A 24 7.83 4.09 1.75
N PRO A 25 8.30 5.04 2.59
CA PRO A 25 9.29 6.08 2.32
C PRO A 25 10.74 5.58 2.42
N PHE A 26 11.63 6.06 1.55
CA PHE A 26 13.09 5.88 1.69
C PHE A 26 13.85 7.20 1.49
N ARG A 27 15.13 7.26 1.89
CA ARG A 27 15.91 8.50 2.09
C ARG A 27 15.84 9.53 0.95
N LYS A 28 15.69 9.09 -0.30
CA LYS A 28 15.62 9.97 -1.49
C LYS A 28 14.20 10.25 -2.00
N LYS A 29 13.19 9.50 -1.56
CA LYS A 29 11.82 9.61 -2.05
C LYS A 29 10.82 9.24 -0.95
N ARG A 30 10.09 10.25 -0.48
CA ARG A 30 9.07 10.08 0.58
C ARG A 30 7.70 9.68 0.02
N MET A 31 7.40 10.10 -1.20
CA MET A 31 6.12 9.85 -1.86
C MET A 31 6.33 9.56 -3.34
N ILE A 32 5.41 8.79 -3.93
CA ILE A 32 5.29 8.58 -5.38
C ILE A 32 3.86 8.97 -5.74
N GLY A 33 3.69 10.11 -6.40
CA GLY A 33 2.37 10.72 -6.51
C GLY A 33 1.75 10.93 -5.10
N PRO A 34 0.52 10.46 -4.83
CA PRO A 34 -0.09 10.55 -3.50
C PRO A 34 0.28 9.40 -2.54
N PHE A 35 0.99 8.37 -2.98
CA PHE A 35 1.40 7.24 -2.15
C PHE A 35 2.53 7.67 -1.22
N ILE A 36 2.38 7.46 0.09
CA ILE A 36 3.36 7.90 1.13
C ILE A 36 3.94 6.74 1.95
N PHE A 37 3.29 5.58 1.92
CA PHE A 37 3.75 4.37 2.58
C PHE A 37 3.33 3.16 1.75
N ILE A 38 4.20 2.16 1.65
CA ILE A 38 3.88 0.85 1.09
C ILE A 38 4.70 -0.17 1.85
N ASP A 39 4.05 -1.24 2.29
CA ASP A 39 4.70 -2.37 2.91
C ASP A 39 4.25 -3.66 2.24
N HIS A 40 5.22 -4.54 2.00
CA HIS A 40 4.97 -5.85 1.41
C HIS A 40 4.81 -6.86 2.54
N MET A 41 3.59 -7.33 2.75
CA MET A 41 3.31 -8.40 3.68
C MET A 41 3.58 -9.74 2.99
N GLY A 42 4.61 -10.46 3.40
CA GLY A 42 4.84 -11.85 3.01
C GLY A 42 5.46 -12.05 1.61
N PRO A 43 5.32 -13.24 0.99
CA PRO A 43 4.61 -14.42 1.49
C PRO A 43 5.22 -14.93 2.80
N THR A 44 4.40 -15.22 3.81
CA THR A 44 4.85 -15.77 5.10
C THR A 44 3.83 -16.76 5.65
N GLN A 45 4.31 -17.88 6.19
CA GLN A 45 3.47 -18.85 6.90
C GLN A 45 3.12 -18.33 8.29
N LEU A 46 1.83 -18.25 8.59
CA LEU A 46 1.26 -17.96 9.90
C LEU A 46 0.56 -19.21 10.46
N GLY A 47 0.38 -19.23 11.78
CA GLY A 47 -0.13 -20.36 12.54
C GLY A 47 0.91 -21.48 12.76
N PRO A 48 0.54 -22.55 13.50
CA PRO A 48 -0.60 -22.58 14.40
C PRO A 48 -0.34 -21.82 15.72
N THR A 49 0.91 -21.41 15.98
CA THR A 49 1.33 -20.78 17.25
C THR A 49 1.57 -19.28 17.14
N LYS A 50 1.82 -18.75 15.95
CA LYS A 50 2.11 -17.33 15.72
C LYS A 50 1.20 -16.77 14.64
N TYR A 51 0.43 -15.74 14.97
CA TYR A 51 -0.50 -15.09 14.05
C TYR A 51 -0.11 -13.62 13.84
N MET A 52 -0.70 -13.00 12.83
CA MET A 52 -0.61 -11.55 12.64
C MET A 52 -1.73 -10.91 13.46
N ASP A 53 -1.36 -10.09 14.44
CA ASP A 53 -2.30 -9.40 15.32
C ASP A 53 -1.81 -7.97 15.59
N VAL A 54 -2.29 -7.01 14.80
CA VAL A 54 -2.02 -5.59 15.01
C VAL A 54 -3.10 -5.00 15.91
N ASP A 55 -2.69 -4.53 17.08
CA ASP A 55 -3.55 -3.90 18.08
C ASP A 55 -4.04 -2.51 17.66
N GLN A 56 -4.98 -1.94 18.41
CA GLN A 56 -5.58 -0.66 18.04
C GLN A 56 -4.53 0.43 17.88
N HIS A 57 -4.55 1.04 16.71
CA HIS A 57 -3.71 2.18 16.36
C HIS A 57 -4.51 3.18 15.53
N PRO A 58 -4.20 4.48 15.63
CA PRO A 58 -4.88 5.54 14.93
C PRO A 58 -4.22 5.86 13.58
N HIS A 59 -5.00 6.44 12.67
CA HIS A 59 -4.52 7.15 11.49
C HIS A 59 -5.21 8.52 11.37
N ILE A 60 -4.56 9.49 10.70
CA ILE A 60 -5.15 10.78 10.27
C ILE A 60 -4.65 11.15 8.87
N GLY A 61 -5.43 11.93 8.13
CA GLY A 61 -4.99 12.62 6.90
C GLY A 61 -4.58 11.72 5.73
N LEU A 62 -4.97 10.45 5.77
CA LEU A 62 -4.62 9.43 4.79
C LEU A 62 -5.76 8.44 4.57
N SER A 63 -5.65 7.65 3.51
CA SER A 63 -6.39 6.40 3.35
C SER A 63 -5.43 5.21 3.44
N THR A 64 -5.82 4.14 4.12
CA THR A 64 -5.14 2.84 4.03
C THR A 64 -5.77 2.00 2.92
N LEU A 65 -4.94 1.34 2.14
CA LEU A 65 -5.30 0.37 1.11
C LEU A 65 -4.64 -0.95 1.48
N THR A 66 -5.45 -1.95 1.80
CA THR A 66 -5.00 -3.33 1.94
C THR A 66 -5.35 -4.09 0.67
N PHE A 67 -4.36 -4.72 0.02
CA PHE A 67 -4.55 -5.55 -1.17
C PHE A 67 -3.97 -6.94 -0.93
N MET A 68 -4.83 -7.96 -0.88
CA MET A 68 -4.43 -9.33 -0.56
C MET A 68 -4.07 -10.11 -1.82
N LEU A 69 -2.93 -10.80 -1.80
CA LEU A 69 -2.53 -11.75 -2.84
C LEU A 69 -2.85 -13.19 -2.42
N GLU A 70 -2.64 -13.55 -1.15
CA GLU A 70 -2.97 -14.85 -0.58
C GLU A 70 -3.31 -14.71 0.91
N GLY A 71 -4.19 -15.58 1.42
CA GLY A 71 -4.63 -15.55 2.81
C GLY A 71 -5.76 -14.58 3.09
N GLU A 72 -6.00 -14.31 4.37
CA GLU A 72 -7.10 -13.46 4.82
C GLU A 72 -6.69 -12.65 6.06
N ILE A 73 -7.14 -11.41 6.13
CA ILE A 73 -7.01 -10.52 7.29
C ILE A 73 -8.40 -10.06 7.71
N LEU A 74 -8.66 -9.94 9.01
CA LEU A 74 -9.83 -9.28 9.56
C LEU A 74 -9.49 -7.83 9.91
N HIS A 75 -10.19 -6.89 9.29
CA HIS A 75 -10.18 -5.47 9.66
C HIS A 75 -11.35 -5.17 10.60
N GLN A 76 -11.08 -4.43 11.66
CA GLN A 76 -12.11 -3.84 12.53
C GLN A 76 -11.72 -2.42 12.89
N ASP A 77 -12.67 -1.49 12.97
CA ASP A 77 -12.37 -0.10 13.28
C ASP A 77 -13.39 0.56 14.21
N SER A 78 -13.04 1.76 14.66
CA SER A 78 -13.87 2.63 15.51
C SER A 78 -15.18 3.11 14.86
N LEU A 79 -15.38 2.90 13.56
CA LEU A 79 -16.67 3.14 12.88
C LEU A 79 -17.66 1.99 13.10
N GLY A 80 -17.18 0.86 13.64
CA GLY A 80 -17.95 -0.37 13.80
C GLY A 80 -17.81 -1.32 12.62
N THR A 81 -16.84 -1.10 11.71
CA THR A 81 -16.57 -2.02 10.62
C THR A 81 -16.10 -3.37 11.16
N TYR A 82 -16.53 -4.44 10.51
CA TYR A 82 -16.02 -5.80 10.68
C TYR A 82 -15.92 -6.43 9.30
N GLN A 83 -14.71 -6.49 8.72
CA GLN A 83 -14.53 -6.90 7.34
C GLN A 83 -13.32 -7.82 7.17
N PRO A 84 -13.55 -9.12 6.93
CA PRO A 84 -12.52 -10.00 6.40
C PRO A 84 -12.18 -9.64 4.95
N ILE A 85 -10.89 -9.51 4.62
CA ILE A 85 -10.39 -9.28 3.27
C ILE A 85 -9.72 -10.52 2.72
N LYS A 86 -10.08 -10.89 1.48
CA LYS A 86 -9.64 -12.09 0.77
C LYS A 86 -8.81 -11.75 -0.47
N PRO A 87 -8.12 -12.72 -1.08
CA PRO A 87 -7.25 -12.48 -2.23
C PRO A 87 -7.96 -11.77 -3.39
N GLY A 88 -7.25 -10.82 -4.00
CA GLY A 88 -7.73 -9.98 -5.09
C GLY A 88 -8.66 -8.84 -4.68
N SER A 89 -9.09 -8.77 -3.42
CA SER A 89 -9.98 -7.73 -2.91
C SER A 89 -9.21 -6.56 -2.32
N VAL A 90 -9.90 -5.43 -2.14
CA VAL A 90 -9.36 -4.19 -1.59
C VAL A 90 -10.19 -3.76 -0.38
N ASN A 91 -9.53 -3.51 0.75
CA ASN A 91 -10.06 -2.66 1.81
C ASN A 91 -9.49 -1.26 1.63
N TRP A 92 -10.36 -0.26 1.64
CA TRP A 92 -10.01 1.15 1.57
C TRP A 92 -10.63 1.88 2.77
N MET A 93 -9.80 2.23 3.75
CA MET A 93 -10.21 3.01 4.92
C MET A 93 -9.68 4.43 4.80
N THR A 94 -10.57 5.41 4.71
CA THR A 94 -10.18 6.82 4.75
C THR A 94 -10.20 7.29 6.21
N ALA A 95 -9.06 7.71 6.74
CA ALA A 95 -8.93 8.11 8.14
C ALA A 95 -9.42 9.53 8.41
N GLY A 96 -9.23 10.45 7.45
CA GLY A 96 -9.62 11.86 7.59
C GLY A 96 -9.14 12.46 8.92
N LYS A 97 -10.05 13.07 9.68
CA LYS A 97 -9.75 13.67 10.99
C LYS A 97 -9.31 12.67 12.08
N GLY A 98 -9.53 11.37 11.89
CA GLY A 98 -9.08 10.34 12.82
C GLY A 98 -9.96 9.10 12.88
N VAL A 99 -9.34 7.93 12.73
CA VAL A 99 -9.94 6.60 12.94
C VAL A 99 -8.93 5.72 13.66
N THR A 100 -9.39 4.80 14.51
CA THR A 100 -8.57 3.68 15.01
C THR A 100 -9.05 2.37 14.43
N HIS A 101 -8.11 1.44 14.22
CA HIS A 101 -8.43 0.11 13.71
C HIS A 101 -7.47 -0.97 14.18
N THR A 102 -7.85 -2.23 13.96
CA THR A 102 -7.02 -3.43 14.11
C THR A 102 -7.01 -4.22 12.81
N GLU A 103 -5.90 -4.93 12.59
CA GLU A 103 -5.74 -5.87 11.48
C GLU A 103 -5.20 -7.17 12.05
N ARG A 104 -6.04 -8.21 12.03
CA ARG A 104 -5.78 -9.46 12.75
C ARG A 104 -6.04 -10.69 11.90
N THR A 105 -5.42 -11.80 12.26
CA THR A 105 -5.76 -13.08 11.66
C THR A 105 -7.19 -13.46 12.05
N PRO A 106 -8.09 -13.73 11.07
CA PRO A 106 -9.47 -14.12 11.34
C PRO A 106 -9.54 -15.36 12.26
N GLY A 107 -10.56 -15.40 13.13
CA GLY A 107 -10.76 -16.52 14.06
C GLY A 107 -10.89 -17.87 13.36
N ALA A 108 -11.50 -17.90 12.15
CA ALA A 108 -11.66 -19.11 11.35
C ALA A 108 -10.33 -19.75 10.92
N LEU A 109 -9.24 -18.97 10.83
CA LEU A 109 -7.90 -19.46 10.48
C LEU A 109 -7.09 -19.89 11.71
N ARG A 110 -7.64 -19.79 12.92
CA ARG A 110 -7.03 -20.26 14.17
C ARG A 110 -7.49 -21.66 14.55
N ASN A 111 -7.41 -22.58 13.59
CA ASN A 111 -7.94 -23.94 13.67
C ASN A 111 -6.84 -25.01 13.90
N GLY A 112 -5.62 -24.58 14.25
CA GLY A 112 -4.48 -25.48 14.46
C GLY A 112 -3.67 -25.80 13.19
N THR A 113 -3.99 -25.20 12.04
CA THR A 113 -3.18 -25.32 10.82
C THR A 113 -2.31 -24.09 10.56
N THR A 114 -1.46 -24.18 9.53
CA THR A 114 -0.74 -23.02 8.98
C THR A 114 -1.45 -22.50 7.74
N PHE A 115 -1.29 -21.21 7.43
CA PHE A 115 -1.76 -20.58 6.19
C PHE A 115 -0.77 -19.50 5.74
N THR A 116 -0.80 -19.14 4.46
CA THR A 116 0.05 -18.09 3.89
C THR A 116 -0.65 -16.73 4.03
N ALA A 117 0.05 -15.72 4.53
CA ALA A 117 -0.32 -14.32 4.38
C ALA A 117 0.59 -13.66 3.36
N HIS A 118 -0.01 -13.08 2.31
CA HIS A 118 0.70 -12.37 1.25
C HIS A 118 -0.16 -11.21 0.75
N GLY A 119 0.36 -9.99 0.74
CA GLY A 119 -0.38 -8.81 0.31
C GLY A 119 0.41 -7.52 0.48
N TYR A 120 -0.27 -6.39 0.32
CA TYR A 120 0.30 -5.06 0.50
C TYR A 120 -0.56 -4.23 1.45
N GLN A 121 0.12 -3.51 2.34
CA GLN A 121 -0.47 -2.42 3.12
C GLN A 121 0.08 -1.10 2.61
N ILE A 122 -0.79 -0.21 2.15
CA ILE A 122 -0.41 1.02 1.46
C ILE A 122 -1.12 2.21 2.11
N TRP A 123 -0.44 3.34 2.23
CA TRP A 123 -1.08 4.61 2.61
C TRP A 123 -1.04 5.60 1.45
N VAL A 124 -2.20 6.19 1.19
CA VAL A 124 -2.39 7.26 0.21
C VAL A 124 -2.74 8.53 0.99
N ALA A 125 -1.89 9.55 0.91
CA ALA A 125 -2.14 10.82 1.58
C ALA A 125 -3.38 11.51 0.98
N LEU A 126 -4.16 12.19 1.82
CA LEU A 126 -5.31 12.96 1.34
C LEU A 126 -4.88 14.31 0.75
N PRO A 127 -5.66 14.86 -0.21
CA PRO A 127 -5.59 16.27 -0.56
C PRO A 127 -5.76 17.14 0.69
N LYS A 128 -5.11 18.32 0.71
CA LYS A 128 -5.01 19.17 1.89
C LYS A 128 -6.38 19.54 2.45
N GLU A 129 -7.32 19.83 1.56
CA GLU A 129 -8.70 20.21 1.85
C GLU A 129 -9.56 19.07 2.39
N LEU A 130 -9.09 17.82 2.28
CA LEU A 130 -9.77 16.61 2.77
C LEU A 130 -9.06 15.95 3.95
N GLU A 131 -7.92 16.46 4.42
CA GLU A 131 -7.18 15.86 5.54
C GLU A 131 -8.01 15.71 6.82
N GLU A 132 -9.05 16.52 6.98
CA GLU A 132 -9.94 16.52 8.15
C GLU A 132 -11.37 16.05 7.84
N MET A 133 -11.58 15.37 6.71
CA MET A 133 -12.90 14.81 6.39
C MET A 133 -13.34 13.76 7.42
N GLU A 134 -14.63 13.40 7.40
CA GLU A 134 -15.10 12.28 8.22
C GLU A 134 -14.46 10.96 7.76
N PRO A 135 -14.13 10.07 8.70
CA PRO A 135 -13.61 8.74 8.36
C PRO A 135 -14.69 7.87 7.70
N GLU A 136 -14.26 6.99 6.80
CA GLU A 136 -15.12 6.06 6.06
C GLU A 136 -14.37 4.76 5.72
N PHE A 137 -15.11 3.72 5.38
CA PHE A 137 -14.57 2.42 5.00
C PHE A 137 -15.31 1.84 3.80
N HIS A 138 -14.55 1.29 2.85
CA HIS A 138 -15.06 0.63 1.66
C HIS A 138 -14.36 -0.71 1.43
N HIS A 139 -15.16 -1.75 1.17
CA HIS A 139 -14.67 -3.05 0.74
C HIS A 139 -15.06 -3.31 -0.71
N ILE A 140 -14.06 -3.57 -1.55
CA ILE A 140 -14.25 -3.90 -2.95
C ILE A 140 -13.77 -5.32 -3.19
N GLU A 141 -14.72 -6.21 -3.47
CA GLU A 141 -14.45 -7.59 -3.89
C GLU A 141 -13.66 -7.61 -5.21
N GLY A 142 -12.74 -8.55 -5.33
CA GLY A 142 -11.83 -8.60 -6.48
C GLY A 142 -12.49 -8.84 -7.84
N ASP A 143 -13.73 -9.35 -7.88
CA ASP A 143 -14.52 -9.51 -9.11
C ASP A 143 -15.14 -8.20 -9.61
N LYS A 144 -15.23 -7.18 -8.75
CA LYS A 144 -15.72 -5.83 -9.10
C LYS A 144 -14.62 -4.93 -9.67
N LEU A 145 -13.35 -5.33 -9.58
CA LEU A 145 -12.23 -4.57 -10.11
C LEU A 145 -12.15 -4.72 -11.65
N PRO A 146 -11.87 -3.63 -12.38
CA PRO A 146 -11.69 -3.71 -13.83
C PRO A 146 -10.49 -4.60 -14.20
N LYS A 147 -10.75 -5.62 -15.03
CA LYS A 147 -9.73 -6.56 -15.52
C LYS A 147 -9.69 -6.57 -17.04
N TRP A 148 -8.51 -6.77 -17.60
CA TRP A 148 -8.33 -6.94 -19.05
C TRP A 148 -7.08 -7.78 -19.35
N LYS A 149 -6.97 -8.17 -20.62
CA LYS A 149 -5.80 -8.87 -21.15
C LYS A 149 -5.21 -8.11 -22.32
N ASP A 150 -3.90 -8.23 -22.47
CA ASP A 150 -3.16 -7.94 -23.70
C ASP A 150 -2.28 -9.14 -24.01
N GLY A 151 -2.65 -9.93 -25.02
CA GLY A 151 -2.09 -11.27 -25.23
C GLY A 151 -2.28 -12.18 -24.01
N GLU A 152 -1.17 -12.72 -23.50
CA GLU A 152 -1.12 -13.59 -22.31
C GLU A 152 -0.87 -12.80 -21.01
N THR A 153 -0.85 -11.48 -21.07
CA THR A 153 -0.68 -10.61 -19.90
C THR A 153 -2.02 -10.16 -19.36
N GLU A 154 -2.23 -10.40 -18.07
CA GLU A 154 -3.43 -10.03 -17.34
C GLU A 154 -3.18 -8.76 -16.52
N PHE A 155 -4.18 -7.89 -16.48
CA PHE A 155 -4.16 -6.64 -15.75
C PHE A 155 -5.39 -6.51 -14.87
N THR A 156 -5.19 -6.00 -13.65
CA THR A 156 -6.27 -5.58 -12.73
C THR A 156 -6.03 -4.14 -12.30
N LEU A 157 -6.98 -3.23 -12.55
CA LEU A 157 -6.93 -1.87 -12.02
C LEU A 157 -7.48 -1.88 -10.58
N VAL A 158 -6.57 -1.90 -9.62
CA VAL A 158 -6.86 -2.00 -8.18
C VAL A 158 -7.46 -0.69 -7.66
N ALA A 159 -6.84 0.45 -7.95
CA ALA A 159 -7.32 1.77 -7.49
C ALA A 159 -7.08 2.86 -8.54
N GLY A 160 -7.93 3.89 -8.51
CA GLY A 160 -7.83 5.08 -9.36
C GLY A 160 -8.19 4.84 -10.83
N GLU A 161 -7.45 5.49 -11.74
CA GLU A 161 -7.76 5.52 -13.17
C GLU A 161 -6.52 5.24 -14.02
N GLY A 162 -6.67 4.44 -15.08
CA GLY A 162 -5.57 4.07 -15.97
C GLY A 162 -6.03 3.15 -17.09
N TYR A 163 -5.31 3.15 -18.22
CA TYR A 163 -5.65 2.33 -19.40
C TYR A 163 -7.09 2.53 -19.90
N GLY A 164 -7.65 3.74 -19.74
CA GLY A 164 -9.04 4.05 -20.11
C GLY A 164 -10.09 3.38 -19.21
N LYS A 165 -9.71 2.96 -18.00
CA LYS A 165 -10.58 2.32 -17.01
C LYS A 165 -10.54 3.07 -15.68
N LYS A 166 -11.55 2.84 -14.85
CA LYS A 166 -11.73 3.44 -13.53
C LYS A 166 -12.11 2.36 -12.51
N SER A 167 -11.33 2.27 -11.43
CA SER A 167 -11.64 1.41 -10.28
C SER A 167 -12.81 1.99 -9.47
N PRO A 168 -13.66 1.16 -8.84
CA PRO A 168 -14.70 1.63 -7.93
C PRO A 168 -14.17 2.08 -6.55
N VAL A 169 -12.87 1.93 -6.27
CA VAL A 169 -12.25 2.43 -5.03
C VAL A 169 -12.37 3.97 -4.97
N PRO A 170 -12.90 4.56 -3.87
CA PRO A 170 -13.14 6.00 -3.77
C PRO A 170 -11.86 6.78 -3.47
N THR A 171 -11.06 7.03 -4.51
CA THR A 171 -9.82 7.79 -4.40
C THR A 171 -10.07 9.29 -4.41
N TYR A 172 -9.30 10.05 -3.63
CA TYR A 172 -9.47 11.50 -3.45
C TYR A 172 -8.49 12.37 -4.26
N SER A 173 -7.55 11.76 -4.98
CA SER A 173 -6.62 12.46 -5.86
C SER A 173 -6.32 11.61 -7.11
N PRO A 174 -5.82 12.21 -8.20
CA PRO A 174 -5.42 11.47 -9.40
C PRO A 174 -4.33 10.45 -9.10
N LEU A 175 -4.67 9.17 -9.17
CA LEU A 175 -3.77 8.06 -8.90
C LEU A 175 -4.11 6.84 -9.74
N PHE A 176 -3.20 5.88 -9.77
CA PHE A 176 -3.41 4.53 -10.29
C PHE A 176 -2.71 3.50 -9.40
N MET A 177 -3.29 2.31 -9.32
CA MET A 177 -2.63 1.10 -8.84
C MET A 177 -3.08 -0.06 -9.72
N VAL A 178 -2.14 -0.73 -10.40
CA VAL A 178 -2.41 -1.77 -11.40
C VAL A 178 -1.59 -3.01 -11.08
N GLU A 179 -2.25 -4.15 -10.90
CA GLU A 179 -1.61 -5.46 -10.85
C GLU A 179 -1.40 -5.96 -12.28
N VAL A 180 -0.21 -6.49 -12.58
CA VAL A 180 0.13 -7.06 -13.88
C VAL A 180 0.78 -8.43 -13.70
N LYS A 181 0.27 -9.43 -14.42
CA LYS A 181 0.80 -10.81 -14.44
C LYS A 181 0.97 -11.28 -15.87
N ASN A 182 2.12 -11.82 -16.23
CA ASN A 182 2.37 -12.37 -17.57
C ASN A 182 2.86 -13.83 -17.51
N VAL A 183 2.58 -14.58 -18.57
CA VAL A 183 3.11 -15.94 -18.76
C VAL A 183 4.37 -15.91 -19.63
N SER A 184 4.32 -15.19 -20.76
CA SER A 184 5.43 -15.01 -21.70
C SER A 184 5.99 -13.59 -21.66
N GLN A 185 7.18 -13.39 -22.22
CA GLN A 185 7.85 -12.09 -22.27
C GLN A 185 6.92 -11.01 -22.85
N TYR A 186 6.82 -9.86 -22.17
CA TYR A 186 5.83 -8.84 -22.51
C TYR A 186 6.39 -7.42 -22.46
N ALA A 187 6.18 -6.66 -23.53
CA ALA A 187 6.57 -5.25 -23.59
C ALA A 187 5.48 -4.39 -22.92
N LEU A 188 5.75 -3.90 -21.71
CA LEU A 188 4.82 -3.11 -20.93
C LEU A 188 4.82 -1.65 -21.41
N ASN A 189 3.70 -1.19 -21.95
CA ASN A 189 3.52 0.20 -22.35
C ASN A 189 2.69 0.98 -21.31
N VAL A 190 3.33 1.89 -20.59
CA VAL A 190 2.69 2.82 -19.64
C VAL A 190 2.41 4.20 -20.24
N ASN A 191 3.08 4.55 -21.34
CA ASN A 191 3.00 5.87 -21.97
C ASN A 191 1.64 6.10 -22.62
N GLY A 192 1.00 7.24 -22.29
CA GLY A 192 -0.36 7.55 -22.71
C GLY A 192 -1.44 6.65 -22.08
N LYS A 193 -1.07 5.77 -21.15
CA LYS A 193 -1.99 4.89 -20.40
C LYS A 193 -2.09 5.27 -18.93
N LEU A 194 -1.01 5.80 -18.37
CA LEU A 194 -0.88 6.28 -17.01
C LEU A 194 -0.33 7.73 -17.03
N LYS A 195 -0.39 8.44 -15.90
CA LYS A 195 0.09 9.83 -15.80
C LYS A 195 0.69 10.10 -14.41
N GLY A 196 1.73 10.93 -14.37
CA GLY A 196 2.37 11.39 -13.15
C GLY A 196 3.61 10.57 -12.81
N GLU A 197 3.89 10.43 -11.52
CA GLU A 197 4.97 9.55 -11.06
C GLU A 197 4.53 8.09 -11.10
N ILE A 198 5.48 7.18 -11.28
CA ILE A 198 5.26 5.73 -11.30
C ILE A 198 6.29 5.02 -10.43
N GLY A 199 5.76 4.15 -9.57
CA GLY A 199 6.45 3.12 -8.82
C GLY A 199 6.14 1.75 -9.42
N ILE A 200 7.12 0.87 -9.51
CA ILE A 200 6.97 -0.52 -9.98
C ILE A 200 7.52 -1.46 -8.92
N CYS A 201 6.64 -2.19 -8.23
CA CYS A 201 6.99 -3.26 -7.29
C CYS A 201 7.02 -4.60 -8.01
N ILE A 202 8.13 -5.34 -7.88
CA ILE A 202 8.24 -6.70 -8.44
C ILE A 202 7.95 -7.73 -7.34
N VAL A 203 6.80 -8.40 -7.45
CA VAL A 203 6.33 -9.43 -6.51
C VAL A 203 7.04 -10.75 -6.79
N GLU A 204 7.12 -11.13 -8.07
CA GLU A 204 7.74 -12.34 -8.58
C GLU A 204 8.27 -12.10 -10.00
N GLY A 205 9.29 -12.86 -10.41
CA GLY A 205 9.94 -12.71 -11.71
C GLY A 205 10.86 -11.49 -11.77
N GLY A 206 10.85 -10.80 -12.91
CA GLY A 206 11.75 -9.69 -13.18
C GLY A 206 11.31 -8.84 -14.38
N LEU A 207 11.86 -7.64 -14.46
CA LEU A 207 11.69 -6.79 -15.64
C LEU A 207 13.03 -6.23 -16.10
N LYS A 208 13.17 -6.08 -17.41
CA LYS A 208 14.23 -5.29 -18.01
C LYS A 208 13.71 -3.86 -18.15
N ALA A 209 14.29 -2.94 -17.39
CA ALA A 209 14.06 -1.51 -17.51
C ALA A 209 15.26 -0.91 -18.25
N CYS A 210 15.01 -0.43 -19.46
CA CYS A 210 16.06 0.05 -20.35
C CYS A 210 17.04 -1.10 -20.68
N ASP A 211 18.26 -1.08 -20.12
CA ASP A 211 19.27 -2.13 -20.26
C ASP A 211 19.57 -2.88 -18.95
N GLU A 212 18.90 -2.53 -17.86
CA GLU A 212 19.11 -3.10 -16.54
C GLU A 212 18.03 -4.14 -16.20
N LYS A 213 18.46 -5.28 -15.66
CA LYS A 213 17.54 -6.29 -15.13
C LYS A 213 17.23 -5.98 -13.67
N VAL A 214 15.96 -5.95 -13.36
CA VAL A 214 15.44 -5.66 -12.02
C VAL A 214 14.60 -6.85 -11.60
N GLY A 215 14.99 -7.48 -10.50
CA GLY A 215 14.29 -8.64 -9.94
C GLY A 215 13.47 -8.31 -8.71
N LYS A 216 12.75 -9.32 -8.21
CA LYS A 216 11.98 -9.30 -6.96
C LYS A 216 12.66 -8.54 -5.82
N GLY A 217 11.86 -7.80 -5.04
CA GLY A 217 12.30 -7.09 -3.84
C GLY A 217 12.83 -5.67 -4.07
N ASN A 218 12.80 -5.21 -5.32
CA ASN A 218 13.14 -3.85 -5.71
C ASN A 218 11.87 -3.07 -6.11
N ILE A 219 11.90 -1.76 -5.88
CA ILE A 219 10.99 -0.80 -6.51
C ILE A 219 11.76 0.07 -7.47
N LEU A 220 11.18 0.28 -8.65
CA LEU A 220 11.61 1.29 -9.59
C LEU A 220 10.74 2.53 -9.47
N VAL A 221 11.33 3.71 -9.38
CA VAL A 221 10.61 4.99 -9.33
C VAL A 221 11.03 5.89 -10.48
N SER A 222 10.07 6.41 -11.24
CA SER A 222 10.29 7.38 -12.34
C SER A 222 9.06 8.29 -12.55
N LYS A 223 9.09 9.13 -13.58
CA LYS A 223 7.88 9.74 -14.17
C LYS A 223 7.42 8.89 -15.34
N VAL A 224 6.11 8.82 -15.57
CA VAL A 224 5.56 8.00 -16.66
C VAL A 224 6.17 8.40 -18.00
N GLU A 225 6.21 9.69 -18.31
CA GLU A 225 6.76 10.22 -19.56
C GLU A 225 8.27 9.96 -19.75
N ASP A 226 9.00 9.77 -18.66
CA ASP A 226 10.44 9.50 -18.67
C ASP A 226 10.73 7.99 -18.66
N THR A 227 9.70 7.14 -18.68
CA THR A 227 9.91 5.68 -18.70
C THR A 227 10.48 5.23 -20.03
N CYS A 228 11.65 4.61 -19.96
CA CYS A 228 12.24 3.85 -21.05
C CYS A 228 11.43 2.57 -21.33
N LYS A 229 11.88 1.76 -22.31
CA LYS A 229 11.25 0.48 -22.63
C LYS A 229 11.26 -0.44 -21.39
N LEU A 230 10.06 -0.90 -21.00
CA LEU A 230 9.85 -1.88 -19.94
C LEU A 230 9.49 -3.22 -20.56
N GLU A 231 10.21 -4.28 -20.18
CA GLU A 231 9.99 -5.61 -20.70
C GLU A 231 9.95 -6.63 -19.56
N LEU A 232 8.79 -7.23 -19.33
CA LEU A 232 8.61 -8.24 -18.30
C LEU A 232 9.23 -9.55 -18.79
N GLU A 233 10.00 -10.20 -17.92
CA GLU A 233 10.42 -11.58 -18.13
C GLU A 233 9.20 -12.53 -17.99
N PRO A 234 9.23 -13.73 -18.59
CA PRO A 234 8.17 -14.73 -18.41
C PRO A 234 7.86 -15.00 -16.93
N ASN A 235 6.59 -15.25 -16.60
CA ASN A 235 6.12 -15.51 -15.23
C ASN A 235 6.43 -14.38 -14.23
N THR A 236 6.25 -13.13 -14.64
CA THR A 236 6.43 -11.95 -13.78
C THR A 236 5.09 -11.49 -13.21
N HIS A 237 5.11 -11.11 -11.94
CA HIS A 237 4.00 -10.48 -11.25
C HIS A 237 4.51 -9.16 -10.65
N LEU A 238 3.91 -8.04 -11.06
CA LEU A 238 4.26 -6.73 -10.56
C LEU A 238 3.04 -5.89 -10.20
N ILE A 239 3.26 -4.87 -9.38
CA ILE A 239 2.31 -3.82 -9.05
C ILE A 239 2.88 -2.49 -9.55
N LEU A 240 2.15 -1.83 -10.45
CA LEU A 240 2.37 -0.43 -10.82
C LEU A 240 1.55 0.45 -9.88
N PHE A 241 2.12 1.53 -9.37
CA PHE A 241 1.38 2.48 -8.54
C PHE A 241 1.94 3.88 -8.72
N GLY A 242 1.11 4.91 -8.58
CA GLY A 242 1.57 6.28 -8.71
C GLY A 242 0.46 7.24 -9.09
N GLY A 243 0.82 8.44 -9.53
CA GLY A 243 -0.15 9.48 -9.82
C GLY A 243 0.46 10.86 -9.79
N GLU A 244 -0.42 11.87 -9.78
CA GLU A 244 0.00 13.26 -9.77
C GLU A 244 0.54 13.64 -8.37
N PRO A 245 1.77 14.16 -8.25
CA PRO A 245 2.29 14.61 -6.97
C PRO A 245 1.46 15.76 -6.40
N PHE A 246 1.27 15.78 -5.08
CA PHE A 246 0.66 16.94 -4.43
C PHE A 246 1.59 18.15 -4.49
N PRO A 247 1.04 19.36 -4.63
CA PRO A 247 1.83 20.59 -4.61
C PRO A 247 2.37 20.91 -3.21
N GLU A 248 1.67 20.51 -2.14
CA GLU A 248 2.15 20.73 -0.77
C GLU A 248 2.93 19.54 -0.22
N GLU A 249 3.96 19.84 0.57
CA GLU A 249 4.69 18.82 1.32
C GLU A 249 3.74 18.08 2.28
N ARG A 250 3.91 16.77 2.40
CA ARG A 250 3.29 15.97 3.46
C ARG A 250 4.33 15.59 4.50
N HIS A 251 3.96 15.79 5.76
CA HIS A 251 4.70 15.32 6.90
C HIS A 251 4.13 13.97 7.34
N ILE A 252 5.03 13.05 7.68
CA ILE A 252 4.69 11.73 8.23
C ILE A 252 5.39 11.58 9.58
N TYR A 253 4.65 11.15 10.59
CA TYR A 253 5.18 10.74 11.88
C TYR A 253 4.36 9.56 12.39
N TRP A 254 5.02 8.42 12.59
CA TRP A 254 4.34 7.18 12.95
C TRP A 254 3.18 6.88 11.98
N ASN A 255 1.94 6.91 12.46
CA ASN A 255 0.73 6.63 11.68
C ASN A 255 -0.02 7.90 11.22
N PHE A 256 0.57 9.07 11.43
CA PHE A 256 -0.05 10.36 11.13
C PHE A 256 0.56 10.98 9.90
N VAL A 257 -0.30 11.38 8.96
CA VAL A 257 0.09 12.12 7.76
C VAL A 257 -0.70 13.42 7.70
N SER A 258 -0.03 14.53 7.46
CA SER A 258 -0.69 15.82 7.22
C SER A 258 0.26 16.80 6.55
N SER A 259 -0.31 17.76 5.83
CA SER A 259 0.35 18.98 5.37
C SER A 259 0.75 19.93 6.51
N SER A 260 0.29 19.71 7.74
CA SER A 260 0.56 20.55 8.92
C SER A 260 1.25 19.77 10.05
N LYS A 261 2.40 20.28 10.52
CA LYS A 261 3.10 19.72 11.69
C LYS A 261 2.28 19.88 12.98
N ASP A 262 1.53 20.97 13.11
CA ASP A 262 0.72 21.22 14.30
C ASP A 262 -0.41 20.18 14.43
N LYS A 263 -0.97 19.71 13.31
CA LYS A 263 -1.95 18.62 13.29
C LYS A 263 -1.34 17.29 13.76
N ILE A 264 -0.12 17.00 13.34
CA ILE A 264 0.62 15.81 13.82
C ILE A 264 0.85 15.90 15.34
N GLU A 265 1.29 17.04 15.85
CA GLU A 265 1.50 17.22 17.31
C GLU A 265 0.18 17.11 18.10
N ALA A 266 -0.91 17.68 17.59
CA ALA A 266 -2.23 17.53 18.18
C ALA A 266 -2.68 16.06 18.20
N ALA A 267 -2.48 15.31 17.13
CA ALA A 267 -2.82 13.88 17.05
C ALA A 267 -1.96 13.03 17.99
N LYS A 268 -0.65 13.31 18.10
CA LYS A 268 0.21 12.64 19.10
C LYS A 268 -0.31 12.85 20.52
N LYS A 269 -0.70 14.09 20.87
CA LYS A 269 -1.28 14.39 22.17
C LYS A 269 -2.61 13.66 22.37
N ALA A 270 -3.51 13.72 21.40
CA ALA A 270 -4.81 13.07 21.47
C ALA A 270 -4.71 11.53 21.61
N TRP A 271 -3.76 10.90 20.92
CA TRP A 271 -3.52 9.48 21.06
C TRP A 271 -2.99 9.14 22.45
N LYS A 272 -1.96 9.86 22.93
CA LYS A 272 -1.42 9.69 24.28
C LYS A 272 -2.46 9.86 25.38
N ASP A 273 -3.37 10.82 25.21
CA ASP A 273 -4.45 11.12 26.16
C ASP A 273 -5.68 10.23 25.97
N LYS A 274 -5.64 9.28 25.02
CA LYS A 274 -6.73 8.35 24.67
C LYS A 274 -8.05 9.05 24.30
N THR A 275 -7.96 10.16 23.58
CA THR A 275 -9.13 10.93 23.11
C THR A 275 -9.49 10.65 21.65
N PHE A 276 -8.80 9.72 20.98
CA PHE A 276 -9.25 9.21 19.69
C PHE A 276 -10.53 8.38 19.83
N PRO A 277 -11.36 8.25 18.78
CA PRO A 277 -12.40 7.25 18.73
C PRO A 277 -11.78 5.86 18.94
N MET A 278 -12.27 5.09 19.91
CA MET A 278 -11.81 3.74 20.23
C MET A 278 -12.92 2.72 19.94
N MET A 279 -12.55 1.48 19.63
CA MET A 279 -13.52 0.39 19.53
C MET A 279 -14.11 0.04 20.90
N LYS A 280 -15.41 -0.28 20.94
CA LYS A 280 -16.12 -0.52 22.22
C LYS A 280 -15.71 -1.79 22.96
N ASN A 281 -15.35 -2.84 22.21
CA ASN A 281 -15.12 -4.19 22.74
C ASN A 281 -13.67 -4.66 22.57
N ASP A 282 -12.75 -3.72 22.40
CA ASP A 282 -11.33 -3.95 22.27
C ASP A 282 -10.65 -2.83 23.05
N ASP A 283 -9.79 -3.17 24.00
CA ASP A 283 -9.04 -2.22 24.83
C ASP A 283 -7.53 -2.25 24.56
N THR A 284 -7.11 -3.00 23.53
CA THR A 284 -5.71 -3.04 23.12
C THR A 284 -5.26 -1.68 22.59
N TYR A 285 -3.95 -1.44 22.59
CA TYR A 285 -3.42 -0.11 22.34
C TYR A 285 -1.95 -0.18 21.95
N VAL A 286 -1.62 0.38 20.79
CA VAL A 286 -0.23 0.54 20.35
C VAL A 286 0.32 1.90 20.85
N PRO A 287 1.30 1.93 21.77
CA PRO A 287 1.86 3.19 22.26
C PRO A 287 2.64 3.93 21.18
N LEU A 288 2.71 5.26 21.29
CA LEU A 288 3.62 6.04 20.47
C LEU A 288 5.06 5.54 20.64
N PRO A 289 5.86 5.52 19.56
CA PRO A 289 7.28 5.26 19.67
C PRO A 289 7.95 6.32 20.57
N LYS A 290 8.96 5.90 21.34
CA LYS A 290 9.76 6.77 22.21
C LYS A 290 10.74 7.60 21.41
#